data_AF-A0A2J1BYN0-F1
#
_entry.id   AF-A0A2J1BYN0-F1
#
_cell.length_a   1.000
_cell.length_b   1.000
_cell.length_c   1.000
_cell.angle_alpha   90.00
_cell.angle_beta   90.00
_cell.angle_gamma   90.00
#
_symmetry.space_group_name_H-M   'P 1'
#
loop_
_entity.id
_entity.type
_entity.pdbx_description
1 polymer ?
#
loop_
_entity_poly.entity_id
_entity_poly.type
_entity_poly.pdbx_seq_one_letter_code
_entity_poly.pdbx_strand_id
1 'polypeptide(L)'
;MQSQGMNFEMNLYAYLNKYDSRLSEEKLAIDKAVRDLYLCNEHVDNKSIILKLLSFLSSADDIVEKDIIRNALEVVLLFTLDDI
;
A
#
# COMPACT_ATOMS: atom_id res chain seq x y z
N MET A 1 10.29 -9.56 16.78
CA MET A 1 9.95 -9.55 15.34
C MET A 1 8.81 -8.60 14.98
N GLN A 2 7.97 -8.13 15.92
CA GLN A 2 6.88 -7.16 15.65
C GLN A 2 7.32 -5.69 15.47
N SER A 3 8.57 -5.33 15.82
CA SER A 3 9.01 -3.93 15.83
C SER A 3 9.33 -3.35 14.44
N GLN A 4 9.76 -4.16 13.48
CA GLN A 4 10.09 -3.66 12.13
C GLN A 4 8.86 -3.36 11.28
N GLY A 5 7.81 -4.18 11.36
CA GLY A 5 6.55 -3.93 10.64
C GLY A 5 5.82 -2.68 11.12
N MET A 6 5.81 -2.42 12.43
CA MET A 6 5.22 -1.18 12.98
C MET A 6 5.96 0.09 12.54
N ASN A 7 7.30 0.05 12.45
CA ASN A 7 8.07 1.21 11.99
C ASN A 7 7.84 1.50 10.50
N PHE A 8 7.69 0.45 9.69
CA PHE A 8 7.38 0.58 8.27
C PHE A 8 6.03 1.26 8.06
N GLU A 9 4.97 0.75 8.70
CA GLU A 9 3.63 1.33 8.59
C GLU A 9 3.62 2.78 9.04
N MET A 10 4.27 3.09 10.16
CA MET A 10 4.33 4.46 10.66
C MET A 10 4.99 5.42 9.66
N ASN A 11 6.06 4.98 8.99
CA ASN A 11 6.73 5.77 7.94
C ASN A 11 5.85 5.93 6.69
N LEU A 12 5.22 4.85 6.24
CA LEU A 12 4.31 4.88 5.09
C LEU A 12 3.11 5.79 5.36
N TYR A 13 2.44 5.67 6.49
CA TYR A 13 1.30 6.54 6.83
C TYR A 13 1.73 8.00 7.04
N ALA A 14 2.90 8.25 7.62
CA ALA A 14 3.45 9.60 7.72
C ALA A 14 3.69 10.20 6.32
N TYR A 15 4.22 9.41 5.38
CA TYR A 15 4.38 9.80 3.99
C TYR A 15 3.03 10.08 3.30
N LEU A 16 2.06 9.18 3.45
CA LEU A 16 0.71 9.31 2.90
C LEU A 16 -0.05 10.53 3.44
N ASN A 17 0.25 10.96 4.67
CA ASN A 17 -0.36 12.15 5.27
C ASN A 17 0.16 13.47 4.67
N LYS A 18 1.28 13.46 3.93
CA LYS A 18 1.72 14.63 3.14
C LYS A 18 0.74 15.00 2.03
N TYR A 19 -0.10 14.04 1.59
CA TYR A 19 -1.03 14.19 0.47
C TYR A 19 -2.47 14.50 0.91
N ASP A 20 -2.68 14.85 2.18
CA ASP A 20 -3.99 15.24 2.77
C ASP A 20 -5.12 14.21 2.48
N SER A 21 -6.37 14.65 2.50
CA SER A 21 -7.60 13.90 2.22
C SER A 21 -7.75 13.41 0.77
N ARG A 22 -6.83 13.78 -0.13
CA ARG A 22 -6.91 13.47 -1.57
C ARG A 22 -6.64 12.00 -1.90
N LEU A 23 -6.11 11.23 -0.95
CA LEU A 23 -5.74 9.82 -1.12
C LEU A 23 -6.59 8.87 -0.26
N SER A 24 -7.83 9.22 0.04
CA SER A 24 -8.65 8.43 0.97
C SER A 24 -8.91 7.00 0.46
N GLU A 25 -9.18 6.82 -0.82
CA GLU A 25 -9.45 5.51 -1.42
C GLU A 25 -8.17 4.69 -1.60
N GLU A 26 -7.07 5.34 -1.98
CA GLU A 26 -5.75 4.72 -2.09
C GLU A 26 -5.25 4.22 -0.73
N LYS A 27 -5.44 5.01 0.32
CA LYS A 27 -5.16 4.60 1.71
C LYS A 27 -5.93 3.33 2.06
N LEU A 28 -7.22 3.26 1.72
CA LEU A 28 -8.01 2.06 1.97
C LEU A 28 -7.53 0.83 1.18
N ALA A 29 -7.07 1.02 -0.06
CA ALA A 29 -6.49 -0.05 -0.88
C ALA A 29 -5.16 -0.56 -0.29
N ILE A 30 -4.30 0.34 0.17
CA ILE A 30 -3.03 0.02 0.86
C ILE A 30 -3.33 -0.72 2.17
N ASP A 31 -4.27 -0.23 2.98
CA ASP A 31 -4.69 -0.87 4.23
C ASP A 31 -5.20 -2.29 3.98
N LYS A 32 -5.97 -2.50 2.90
CA LYS A 32 -6.45 -3.82 2.48
C LYS A 32 -5.28 -4.73 2.14
N ALA A 33 -4.27 -4.24 1.42
CA ALA A 33 -3.08 -5.01 1.09
C ALA A 33 -2.27 -5.41 2.33
N VAL A 34 -2.03 -4.45 3.24
CA VAL A 34 -1.33 -4.68 4.52
C VAL A 34 -2.06 -5.73 5.38
N ARG A 35 -3.38 -5.58 5.52
CA ARG A 35 -4.20 -6.56 6.27
C ARG A 35 -4.12 -7.96 5.65
N ASP A 36 -4.17 -8.08 4.33
CA ASP A 36 -4.09 -9.36 3.65
C ASP A 36 -2.72 -10.04 3.87
N LEU A 37 -1.62 -9.26 3.83
CA LEU A 37 -0.28 -9.76 4.17
C LEU A 37 -0.21 -10.31 5.60
N TYR A 38 -0.80 -9.60 6.58
CA TYR A 38 -0.88 -10.10 7.96
C TYR A 38 -1.69 -11.39 8.07
N LEU A 39 -2.84 -11.48 7.40
CA LEU A 39 -3.68 -12.67 7.41
C LEU A 39 -2.98 -13.89 6.80
N CYS A 40 -2.13 -13.67 5.79
CA CYS A 40 -1.29 -14.70 5.17
C CYS A 40 0.02 -14.96 5.93
N ASN A 41 0.27 -14.25 7.04
CA ASN A 41 1.50 -14.33 7.82
C ASN A 41 2.76 -14.03 6.96
N GLU A 42 2.61 -13.13 6.00
CA GLU A 42 3.66 -12.62 5.11
C GLU A 42 4.34 -11.38 5.72
N HIS A 43 5.56 -11.07 5.24
CA HIS A 43 6.27 -9.87 5.66
C HIS A 43 5.63 -8.60 5.07
N VAL A 44 5.40 -7.60 5.92
CA VAL A 44 4.93 -6.27 5.49
C VAL A 44 6.14 -5.37 5.24
N ASP A 45 6.44 -5.17 3.95
CA ASP A 45 7.45 -4.24 3.44
C ASP A 45 6.98 -3.65 2.10
N ASN A 46 7.72 -2.68 1.56
CA ASN A 46 7.42 -2.03 0.29
C ASN A 46 7.17 -3.03 -0.84
N LYS A 47 8.03 -4.04 -0.97
CA LYS A 47 7.96 -5.02 -2.05
C LYS A 47 6.70 -5.87 -1.94
N SER A 48 6.39 -6.37 -0.75
CA SER A 48 5.20 -7.18 -0.51
C SER A 48 3.92 -6.40 -0.76
N ILE A 49 3.86 -5.12 -0.37
CA ILE A 49 2.69 -4.27 -0.62
C ILE A 49 2.52 -4.02 -2.13
N ILE A 50 3.60 -3.70 -2.85
CA ILE A 50 3.56 -3.52 -4.31
C ILE A 50 3.04 -4.80 -5.00
N LEU A 51 3.57 -5.96 -4.63
CA LEU A 51 3.14 -7.24 -5.20
C LEU A 51 1.67 -7.54 -4.88
N LYS A 52 1.21 -7.23 -3.66
CA LYS A 52 -0.18 -7.43 -3.26
C LYS A 52 -1.14 -6.51 -4.02
N LEU A 53 -0.79 -5.24 -4.20
CA LEU A 53 -1.58 -4.29 -4.98
C LEU A 53 -1.62 -4.68 -6.47
N LEU A 54 -0.52 -5.17 -7.05
CA LEU A 54 -0.52 -5.74 -8.41
C LEU A 54 -1.46 -6.94 -8.53
N SER A 55 -1.49 -7.81 -7.51
CA SER A 55 -2.43 -8.93 -7.46
C SER A 55 -3.88 -8.44 -7.45
N PHE A 56 -4.21 -7.43 -6.64
CA PHE A 56 -5.55 -6.83 -6.63
C PHE A 56 -5.89 -6.21 -7.99
N LEU A 57 -4.96 -5.47 -8.60
CA LEU A 57 -5.15 -4.85 -9.91
C LEU A 57 -5.47 -5.87 -11.00
N SER A 58 -4.78 -7.02 -10.98
CA SER A 58 -4.97 -8.12 -11.94
C SER A 58 -6.29 -8.86 -11.77
N SER A 59 -6.92 -8.76 -10.59
CA SER A 59 -8.16 -9.45 -10.24
C SER A 59 -9.39 -8.53 -10.26
N ALA A 60 -9.19 -7.22 -10.27
CA ALA A 60 -10.28 -6.25 -10.37
C ALA A 60 -10.88 -6.27 -11.79
N ASP A 61 -12.17 -6.04 -11.89
CA ASP A 61 -12.87 -5.87 -13.18
C ASP A 61 -13.33 -4.43 -13.39
N ASP A 62 -13.71 -3.75 -12.31
CA ASP A 62 -14.18 -2.37 -12.34
C ASP A 62 -13.04 -1.38 -12.65
N ILE A 63 -13.32 -0.43 -13.54
CA ILE A 63 -12.31 0.54 -14.00
C ILE A 63 -11.96 1.58 -12.93
N VAL A 64 -12.90 1.89 -12.03
CA VAL A 64 -12.68 2.85 -10.93
C VAL A 64 -11.82 2.19 -9.86
N GLU A 65 -12.13 0.94 -9.49
CA GLU A 65 -11.28 0.15 -8.58
C GLU A 65 -9.87 0.00 -9.13
N LYS A 66 -9.72 -0.28 -10.44
CA LYS A 66 -8.40 -0.33 -11.10
C LYS A 66 -7.65 1.00 -11.02
N ASP A 67 -8.35 2.13 -11.14
CA ASP A 67 -7.71 3.45 -11.02
C ASP A 67 -7.21 3.71 -9.61
N ILE A 68 -8.03 3.44 -8.61
CA ILE A 68 -7.66 3.55 -7.20
C ILE A 68 -6.43 2.67 -6.89
N ILE A 69 -6.42 1.41 -7.35
CA ILE A 69 -5.28 0.51 -7.11
C ILE A 69 -4.02 0.99 -7.85
N ARG A 70 -4.15 1.54 -9.06
CA ARG A 70 -3.01 2.14 -9.80
C ARG A 70 -2.44 3.36 -9.06
N ASN A 71 -3.29 4.24 -8.55
CA ASN A 71 -2.85 5.41 -7.79
C ASN A 71 -2.20 4.99 -6.46
N ALA A 72 -2.76 3.98 -5.78
CA ALA A 72 -2.16 3.39 -4.59
C ALA A 72 -0.75 2.81 -4.87
N LEU A 73 -0.59 2.10 -6.01
CA LEU A 73 0.70 1.59 -6.47
C LEU A 73 1.70 2.72 -6.71
N GLU A 74 1.29 3.78 -7.40
CA GLU A 74 2.15 4.94 -7.68
C GLU A 74 2.67 5.55 -6.38
N VAL A 75 1.79 5.73 -5.39
CA VAL A 75 2.18 6.33 -4.11
C VAL A 75 3.16 5.46 -3.33
N VAL A 76 2.95 4.15 -3.28
CA VAL A 76 3.88 3.22 -2.60
C VAL A 76 5.22 3.15 -3.36
N LEU A 77 5.21 3.22 -4.70
CA LEU A 77 6.44 3.29 -5.50
C LEU A 77 7.22 4.58 -5.24
N LEU A 78 6.55 5.73 -5.20
CA LEU A 78 7.17 7.02 -4.86
C LEU A 78 7.79 6.98 -3.46
N PHE A 79 7.05 6.46 -2.47
CA PHE A 79 7.59 6.25 -1.13
C PHE A 79 8.83 5.34 -1.15
N THR A 80 8.78 4.24 -1.92
CA THR A 80 9.91 3.32 -2.05
C THR A 80 11.13 3.99 -2.66
N LEU A 81 10.96 4.88 -3.65
CA LEU A 81 12.06 5.63 -4.27
C LEU A 81 12.64 6.69 -3.33
N ASP A 82 11.80 7.32 -2.51
CA ASP A 82 12.24 8.33 -1.53
C ASP A 82 12.97 7.73 -0.31
N ASP A 83 12.75 6.44 -0.02
CA ASP A 83 13.33 5.71 1.12
C ASP A 83 14.61 4.90 0.77
N ILE A 84 15.03 4.90 -0.52
CA ILE A 84 16.24 4.20 -1.05
C ILE A 84 17.44 5.14 -1.19
#